data_AF-A0A0M8NQ09-F1
#
_entry.id   AF-A0A0M8NQ09-F1
#
_cell.length_a   1.000
_cell.length_b   1.000
_cell.length_c   1.000
_cell.angle_alpha   90.00
_cell.angle_beta   90.00
_cell.angle_gamma   90.00
#
_symmetry.space_group_name_H-M   'P 1'
#
loop_
_entity.id
_entity.type
_entity.pdbx_description
1 polymer ?
#
loop_
_entity_poly.entity_id
_entity_poly.type
_entity_poly.pdbx_seq_one_letter_code
_entity_poly.pdbx_strand_id
1 'polypeptide(L)'
;MTTRLKELGSQQPPIFRINLSNPPEERYKALAQIYKDRMLSVTSIFDDVIHNLSPNIPTKPIHWLARLFLRRLYTDEETAEIRGISQVTGISLYLLISLNVVLDLLMGCTSGGVRMLDGLWTRMVHFRTLDWGMDPLRDLIVQLEFVRDDAPDKVLATCITYVGFVGVLTGVRENLSVSLNFRAVHDSRRNVGFYFNYFLVLLGLRQSVTSLLRQCVLPGVQAGGSTGLSNTSTLEEILEEVPCLRTTAAYLIFCDGRSIVAMEKDYETAFWRRESSFLIKTNHDEDTASVMDEAIANDRGYTGLRVADACLVFQV
;
A
#
# COMPACT_ATOMS: atom_id res chain seq x y z
N MET A 1 -1.91 35.89 2.74
CA MET A 1 -1.18 34.65 2.36
C MET A 1 -0.63 33.91 3.59
N THR A 2 -0.18 34.61 4.62
CA THR A 2 0.36 34.07 5.88
C THR A 2 -0.66 33.35 6.79
N THR A 3 -1.94 33.74 6.77
CA THR A 3 -2.99 33.08 7.57
C THR A 3 -3.37 31.70 7.03
N ARG A 4 -3.49 31.54 5.70
CA ARG A 4 -3.74 30.24 5.05
C ARG A 4 -2.60 29.24 5.24
N LEU A 5 -1.34 29.69 5.29
CA LEU A 5 -0.19 28.82 5.58
C LEU A 5 -0.16 28.35 7.04
N LYS A 6 -0.63 29.18 7.98
CA LYS A 6 -0.79 28.78 9.40
C LYS A 6 -1.96 27.80 9.59
N GLU A 7 -3.07 27.97 8.86
CA GLU A 7 -4.18 27.00 8.86
C GLU A 7 -3.78 25.67 8.20
N LEU A 8 -3.00 25.69 7.11
CA LEU A 8 -2.43 24.47 6.52
C LEU A 8 -1.53 23.70 7.49
N GLY A 9 -0.78 24.41 8.35
CA GLY A 9 0.05 23.81 9.39
C GLY A 9 -0.74 23.06 10.48
N SER A 10 -2.04 23.36 10.63
CA SER A 10 -2.96 22.64 11.54
C SER A 10 -3.61 21.40 10.92
N GLN A 11 -3.38 21.13 9.62
CA GLN A 11 -3.95 20.00 8.87
C GLN A 11 -2.91 18.94 8.46
N GLN A 12 -1.64 19.10 8.85
CA GLN A 12 -0.62 18.08 8.58
C GLN A 12 -0.74 16.93 9.57
N PRO A 13 -0.66 15.66 9.11
CA PRO A 13 -0.59 14.51 10.00
C PRO A 13 0.57 14.66 11.00
N PRO A 14 0.37 14.32 12.28
CA PRO A 14 1.47 14.29 13.25
C PRO A 14 2.60 13.38 12.77
N ILE A 15 3.84 13.86 12.92
CA ILE A 15 5.05 13.14 12.47
C ILE A 15 5.63 12.35 13.65
N PHE A 16 5.92 11.08 13.41
CA PHE A 16 6.60 10.20 14.37
C PHE A 16 7.77 9.49 13.71
N ARG A 17 8.82 9.24 14.50
CA ARG A 17 9.98 8.47 14.06
C ARG A 17 9.87 7.02 14.50
N ILE A 18 10.05 6.10 13.55
CA ILE A 18 10.13 4.66 13.79
C ILE A 18 11.58 4.23 13.59
N ASN A 19 12.20 3.75 14.66
CA ASN A 19 13.58 3.30 14.61
C ASN A 19 13.66 1.82 14.22
N LEU A 20 14.20 1.53 13.03
CA LEU A 20 14.32 0.19 12.49
C LEU A 20 15.41 -0.65 13.17
N SER A 21 16.32 -0.02 13.92
CA SER A 21 17.31 -0.71 14.76
C SER A 21 16.67 -1.41 15.97
N ASN A 22 15.48 -0.97 16.39
CA ASN A 22 14.74 -1.65 17.45
C ASN A 22 14.23 -3.02 16.96
N PRO A 23 14.11 -4.01 17.86
CA PRO A 23 13.41 -5.25 17.57
C PRO A 23 12.01 -4.95 17.01
N PRO A 24 11.53 -5.68 15.98
CA PRO A 24 10.26 -5.38 15.32
C PRO A 24 9.08 -5.18 16.29
N GLU A 25 9.01 -6.02 17.32
CA GLU A 25 7.98 -5.95 18.37
C GLU A 25 7.99 -4.65 19.19
N GLU A 26 9.11 -3.94 19.25
CA GLU A 26 9.26 -2.69 20.03
C GLU A 26 9.02 -1.43 19.19
N ARG A 27 9.17 -1.51 17.86
CA ARG A 27 9.22 -0.36 16.94
C ARG A 27 8.02 0.59 17.05
N TYR A 28 6.83 0.04 17.26
CA TYR A 28 5.58 0.79 17.27
C TYR A 28 4.98 0.96 18.66
N LYS A 29 5.57 0.42 19.73
CA LYS A 29 4.96 0.42 21.06
C LYS A 29 4.71 1.82 21.60
N ALA A 30 5.68 2.73 21.45
CA ALA A 30 5.54 4.12 21.89
C ALA A 30 4.38 4.83 21.18
N LEU A 31 4.29 4.69 19.85
CA LEU A 31 3.21 5.26 19.06
C LEU A 31 1.85 4.64 19.42
N ALA A 32 1.79 3.32 19.55
CA ALA A 32 0.59 2.60 19.94
C ALA A 32 0.09 3.00 21.33
N GLN A 33 0.99 3.29 22.26
CA GLN A 33 0.63 3.77 23.60
C GLN A 33 -0.01 5.18 23.55
N ILE A 34 0.50 6.07 22.69
CA ILE A 34 -0.05 7.43 22.50
C ILE A 34 -1.46 7.35 21.89
N TYR A 35 -1.69 6.45 20.94
CA TYR A 35 -2.95 6.34 20.20
C TYR A 35 -3.91 5.29 20.77
N LYS A 36 -3.57 4.65 21.89
CA LYS A 36 -4.30 3.50 22.45
C LYS A 36 -5.81 3.70 22.49
N ASP A 37 -6.27 4.80 23.07
CA ASP A 37 -7.70 5.05 23.25
C ASP A 37 -8.41 5.28 21.91
N ARG A 38 -7.78 5.99 20.97
CA ARG A 38 -8.30 6.21 19.61
C ARG A 38 -8.36 4.92 18.81
N MET A 39 -7.36 4.05 18.96
CA MET A 39 -7.36 2.74 18.31
C MET A 39 -8.48 1.86 18.87
N LEU A 40 -8.69 1.88 20.19
CA LEU A 40 -9.78 1.12 20.82
C LEU A 40 -11.15 1.59 20.34
N SER A 41 -11.36 2.91 20.22
CA SER A 41 -12.64 3.47 19.77
C SER A 41 -13.01 3.11 18.34
N VAL A 42 -12.05 2.76 17.49
CA VAL A 42 -12.32 2.37 16.09
C VAL A 42 -12.38 0.86 15.89
N THR A 43 -12.27 0.05 16.95
CA THR A 43 -12.32 -1.42 16.80
C THR A 43 -13.68 -1.93 16.31
N SER A 44 -14.76 -1.20 16.57
CA SER A 44 -16.11 -1.51 16.08
C SER A 44 -16.25 -1.38 14.56
N ILE A 45 -15.34 -0.68 13.89
CA ILE A 45 -15.34 -0.55 12.43
C ILE A 45 -15.30 -1.92 11.74
N PHE A 46 -14.67 -2.90 12.36
CA PHE A 46 -14.68 -4.27 11.84
C PHE A 46 -16.10 -4.83 11.71
N ASP A 47 -16.96 -4.55 12.70
CA ASP A 47 -18.35 -4.98 12.71
C ASP A 47 -19.16 -4.23 11.65
N ASP A 48 -18.88 -2.93 11.48
CA ASP A 48 -19.51 -2.10 10.45
C ASP A 48 -19.17 -2.60 9.04
N VAL A 49 -17.91 -2.99 8.79
CA VAL A 49 -17.46 -3.57 7.52
C VAL A 49 -18.17 -4.90 7.24
N ILE A 50 -18.27 -5.78 8.23
CA ILE A 50 -19.00 -7.05 8.10
C ILE A 50 -20.47 -6.79 7.75
N HIS A 51 -21.11 -5.89 8.49
CA HIS A 51 -22.53 -5.58 8.31
C HIS A 51 -22.79 -4.95 6.94
N ASN A 52 -21.90 -4.08 6.45
CA ASN A 52 -22.01 -3.48 5.12
C ASN A 52 -21.83 -4.52 3.99
N LEU A 53 -20.96 -5.51 4.17
CA LEU A 53 -20.79 -6.60 3.20
C LEU A 53 -21.99 -7.55 3.19
N SER A 54 -22.53 -7.87 4.36
CA SER A 54 -23.73 -8.69 4.47
C SER A 54 -24.46 -8.45 5.80
N PRO A 55 -25.59 -7.71 5.79
CA PRO A 55 -26.34 -7.38 6.99
C PRO A 55 -26.86 -8.60 7.77
N ASN A 56 -26.98 -9.75 7.10
CA ASN A 56 -27.57 -10.96 7.66
C ASN A 56 -26.56 -11.86 8.37
N ILE A 57 -25.25 -11.57 8.31
CA ILE A 57 -24.24 -12.44 8.90
C ILE A 57 -24.01 -12.05 10.37
N PRO A 58 -24.18 -12.99 11.32
CA PRO A 58 -23.88 -12.71 12.71
C PRO A 58 -22.37 -12.47 12.90
N THR A 59 -22.00 -11.38 13.58
CA THR A 59 -20.58 -11.00 13.81
C THR A 59 -19.86 -11.98 14.74
N LYS A 60 -20.54 -12.51 15.77
CA LYS A 60 -19.91 -13.37 16.80
C LYS A 60 -19.18 -14.60 16.23
N PRO A 61 -19.80 -15.43 15.35
CA PRO A 61 -19.09 -16.52 14.67
C PRO A 61 -17.90 -16.02 13.85
N ILE A 62 -18.02 -14.87 13.17
CA ILE A 62 -16.91 -14.30 12.38
C ILE A 62 -15.74 -13.97 13.29
N HIS A 63 -15.96 -13.28 14.42
CA HIS A 63 -14.86 -13.02 15.36
C HIS A 63 -14.23 -14.30 15.91
N TRP A 64 -15.04 -15.34 16.16
CA TRP A 64 -14.52 -16.62 16.64
C TRP A 64 -13.63 -17.30 15.58
N LEU A 65 -14.09 -17.36 14.32
CA LEU A 65 -13.29 -17.87 13.20
C LEU A 65 -12.05 -17.02 12.97
N ALA A 66 -12.18 -15.69 12.98
CA ALA A 66 -11.07 -14.77 12.79
C ALA A 66 -9.99 -14.95 13.87
N ARG A 67 -10.38 -15.08 15.15
CA ARG A 67 -9.45 -15.42 16.25
C ARG A 67 -8.74 -16.75 16.02
N LEU A 68 -9.42 -17.74 15.45
CA LEU A 68 -8.86 -19.07 15.25
C LEU A 68 -7.85 -19.09 14.08
N PHE A 69 -8.13 -18.37 13.00
CA PHE A 69 -7.40 -18.48 11.73
C PHE A 69 -6.46 -17.30 11.44
N LEU A 70 -6.82 -16.07 11.80
CA LEU A 70 -5.98 -14.88 11.56
C LEU A 70 -4.94 -14.76 12.68
N ARG A 71 -3.80 -15.43 12.49
CA ARG A 71 -2.74 -15.54 13.53
C ARG A 71 -1.46 -14.75 13.23
N ARG A 72 -1.24 -14.38 11.97
CA ARG A 72 -0.03 -13.69 11.52
C ARG A 72 -0.24 -12.93 10.21
N LEU A 73 0.69 -12.02 9.93
CA LEU A 73 0.91 -11.47 8.59
C LEU A 73 1.92 -12.35 7.85
N TYR A 74 2.26 -11.97 6.61
CA TYR A 74 3.15 -12.77 5.78
C TYR A 74 4.57 -12.88 6.33
N THR A 75 5.14 -11.77 6.80
CA THR A 75 6.49 -11.75 7.37
C THR A 75 6.46 -11.84 8.89
N ASP A 76 7.50 -12.46 9.46
CA ASP A 76 7.68 -12.49 10.92
C ASP A 76 7.95 -11.09 11.48
N GLU A 77 8.59 -10.21 10.70
CA GLU A 77 8.83 -8.81 11.04
C GLU A 77 7.51 -8.05 11.22
N GLU A 78 6.64 -8.03 10.21
CA GLU A 78 5.33 -7.37 10.30
C GLU A 78 4.46 -8.00 11.40
N THR A 79 4.52 -9.33 11.56
CA THR A 79 3.79 -10.05 12.61
C THR A 79 4.25 -9.63 14.00
N ALA A 80 5.56 -9.50 14.22
CA ALA A 80 6.11 -9.04 15.49
C ALA A 80 5.72 -7.58 15.76
N GLU A 81 5.76 -6.70 14.76
CA GLU A 81 5.32 -5.31 14.89
C GLU A 81 3.86 -5.22 15.37
N ILE A 82 2.93 -5.92 14.74
CA ILE A 82 1.51 -5.90 15.16
C ILE A 82 1.27 -6.59 16.51
N ARG A 83 2.11 -7.57 16.91
CA ARG A 83 2.06 -8.16 18.26
C ARG A 83 2.46 -7.15 19.32
N GLY A 84 3.50 -6.36 19.06
CA GLY A 84 3.91 -5.27 19.94
C GLY A 84 2.79 -4.25 20.15
N ILE A 85 2.11 -3.87 19.06
CA ILE A 85 0.94 -2.98 19.11
C ILE A 85 -0.19 -3.63 19.91
N SER A 86 -0.49 -4.91 19.67
CA SER A 86 -1.53 -5.66 20.39
C SER A 86 -1.28 -5.70 21.90
N GLN A 87 -0.04 -5.95 22.32
CA GLN A 87 0.34 -6.00 23.74
C GLN A 87 0.09 -4.68 24.47
N VAL A 88 0.44 -3.57 23.85
CA VAL A 88 0.31 -2.23 24.44
C VAL A 88 -1.15 -1.78 24.48
N THR A 89 -1.87 -1.99 23.38
CA THR A 89 -3.24 -1.49 23.21
C THR A 89 -4.29 -2.39 23.85
N GLY A 90 -4.01 -3.69 23.98
CA GLY A 90 -5.00 -4.71 24.34
C GLY A 90 -5.93 -5.10 23.19
N ILE A 91 -5.72 -4.55 21.98
CA ILE A 91 -6.50 -4.90 20.80
C ILE A 91 -6.13 -6.31 20.36
N SER A 92 -7.14 -7.13 20.10
CA SER A 92 -6.94 -8.51 19.67
C SER A 92 -6.18 -8.57 18.33
N LEU A 93 -5.19 -9.46 18.25
CA LEU A 93 -4.31 -9.59 17.09
C LEU A 93 -5.06 -9.77 15.76
N TYR A 94 -6.15 -10.55 15.73
CA TYR A 94 -6.93 -10.78 14.51
C TYR A 94 -7.51 -9.48 13.93
N LEU A 95 -7.87 -8.48 14.77
CA LEU A 95 -8.37 -7.19 14.31
C LEU A 95 -7.27 -6.38 13.64
N LEU A 96 -6.05 -6.41 14.20
CA LEU A 96 -4.89 -5.78 13.57
C LEU A 96 -4.51 -6.46 12.26
N ILE A 97 -4.63 -7.79 12.18
CA ILE A 97 -4.43 -8.53 10.93
C ILE A 97 -5.49 -8.13 9.90
N SER A 98 -6.76 -8.07 10.28
CA SER A 98 -7.84 -7.62 9.39
C SER A 98 -7.58 -6.19 8.88
N LEU A 99 -7.15 -5.28 9.75
CA LEU A 99 -6.75 -3.93 9.33
C LEU A 99 -5.62 -3.96 8.30
N ASN A 100 -4.61 -4.80 8.47
CA ASN A 100 -3.45 -4.85 7.57
C ASN A 100 -3.71 -5.56 6.23
N VAL A 101 -4.76 -6.38 6.15
CA VAL A 101 -5.08 -7.20 4.96
C VAL A 101 -6.29 -6.71 4.19
N VAL A 102 -7.23 -6.00 4.83
CA VAL A 102 -8.51 -5.60 4.21
C VAL A 102 -8.52 -4.12 3.83
N LEU A 103 -7.63 -3.31 4.41
CA LEU A 103 -7.65 -1.86 4.26
C LEU A 103 -7.60 -1.42 2.79
N ASP A 104 -6.79 -2.08 1.97
CA ASP A 104 -6.62 -1.79 0.53
C ASP A 104 -7.88 -2.05 -0.32
N LEU A 105 -8.91 -2.68 0.24
CA LEU A 105 -10.13 -3.06 -0.48
C LEU A 105 -11.30 -2.09 -0.28
N LEU A 106 -11.14 -1.11 0.62
CA LEU A 106 -12.25 -0.28 1.11
C LEU A 106 -12.09 1.21 0.78
N MET A 107 -11.18 1.56 -0.14
CA MET A 107 -10.75 2.95 -0.35
C MET A 107 -11.02 3.45 -1.77
N GLY A 108 -11.68 4.59 -1.89
CA GLY A 108 -11.62 5.43 -3.08
C GLY A 108 -10.26 6.14 -3.12
N CYS A 109 -9.65 6.31 -4.28
CA CYS A 109 -8.34 6.92 -4.40
C CYS A 109 -8.22 7.68 -5.73
N THR A 110 -7.49 8.79 -5.70
CA THR A 110 -7.01 9.47 -6.91
C THR A 110 -5.51 9.67 -6.77
N SER A 111 -4.72 9.06 -7.64
CA SER A 111 -3.25 9.13 -7.60
C SER A 111 -2.72 9.57 -8.95
N GLY A 112 -1.55 10.19 -8.98
CA GLY A 112 -1.01 10.67 -10.25
C GLY A 112 0.32 11.37 -10.11
N GLY A 113 0.82 11.83 -11.25
CA GLY A 113 2.05 12.59 -11.33
C GLY A 113 1.88 13.80 -12.22
N VAL A 114 2.50 14.91 -11.85
CA VAL A 114 2.65 16.10 -12.73
C VAL A 114 4.09 16.58 -12.79
N ARG A 115 4.61 16.82 -13.99
CA ARG A 115 5.94 17.39 -14.21
C ARG A 115 5.85 18.87 -13.87
N MET A 116 6.64 19.29 -12.90
CA MET A 116 6.69 20.67 -12.44
C MET A 116 8.07 21.25 -12.69
N LEU A 117 8.12 22.55 -12.96
CA LEU A 117 9.35 23.33 -12.91
C LEU A 117 9.82 23.44 -11.46
N ASP A 118 11.11 23.17 -11.24
CA ASP A 118 11.80 23.30 -9.97
C ASP A 118 13.09 24.09 -10.20
N GLY A 119 12.96 25.42 -10.17
CA GLY A 119 14.02 26.34 -10.60
C GLY A 119 14.31 26.20 -12.09
N LEU A 120 15.55 25.82 -12.43
CA LEU A 120 16.01 25.59 -13.80
C LEU A 120 15.77 24.15 -14.30
N TRP A 121 15.31 23.27 -13.42
CA TRP A 121 15.11 21.85 -13.72
C TRP A 121 13.62 21.52 -13.74
N THR A 122 13.28 20.33 -14.24
CA THR A 122 11.94 19.78 -14.08
C THR A 122 12.00 18.53 -13.22
N ARG A 123 10.98 18.32 -12.41
CA ARG A 123 10.83 17.11 -11.60
C ARG A 123 9.42 16.56 -11.68
N MET A 124 9.30 15.27 -11.52
CA MET A 124 8.03 14.57 -11.41
C MET A 124 7.52 14.68 -9.96
N VAL A 125 6.34 15.27 -9.76
CA VAL A 125 5.68 15.32 -8.44
C VAL A 125 4.57 14.29 -8.39
N HIS A 126 4.68 13.31 -7.49
CA HIS A 126 3.65 12.30 -7.24
C HIS A 126 2.66 12.84 -6.20
N PHE A 127 1.37 12.79 -6.51
CA PHE A 127 0.29 13.17 -5.59
C PHE A 127 -0.72 12.04 -5.43
N ARG A 128 -1.45 12.09 -4.33
CA ARG A 128 -2.54 11.16 -4.03
C ARG A 128 -3.60 11.81 -3.14
N THR A 129 -4.86 11.47 -3.38
CA THR A 129 -5.96 11.50 -2.41
C THR A 129 -6.34 10.08 -2.01
N LEU A 130 -6.77 9.93 -0.78
CA LEU A 130 -7.24 8.66 -0.22
C LEU A 130 -8.55 8.96 0.48
N ASP A 131 -9.61 8.37 -0.07
CA ASP A 131 -10.98 8.60 0.33
C ASP A 131 -11.48 7.33 1.02
N TRP A 132 -11.88 7.48 2.27
CA TRP A 132 -12.51 6.39 3.02
C TRP A 132 -13.79 6.91 3.66
N GLY A 133 -14.88 6.18 3.47
CA GLY A 133 -16.21 6.51 4.01
C GLY A 133 -16.35 6.35 5.54
N MET A 134 -15.26 6.05 6.26
CA MET A 134 -15.27 5.92 7.73
C MET A 134 -14.41 7.01 8.36
N ASP A 135 -15.06 8.14 8.67
CA ASP A 135 -14.45 9.32 9.29
C ASP A 135 -13.58 9.05 10.54
N PRO A 136 -13.91 8.08 11.44
CA PRO A 136 -13.11 7.86 12.65
C PRO A 136 -11.65 7.48 12.40
N LEU A 137 -11.31 6.95 11.22
CA LEU A 137 -9.93 6.56 10.91
C LEU A 137 -9.03 7.75 10.61
N ARG A 138 -9.61 8.93 10.36
CA ARG A 138 -8.84 10.18 10.23
C ARG A 138 -8.03 10.48 11.48
N ASP A 139 -8.56 10.13 12.66
CA ASP A 139 -7.91 10.37 13.95
C ASP A 139 -6.69 9.48 14.20
N LEU A 140 -6.47 8.46 13.35
CA LEU A 140 -5.32 7.57 13.36
C LEU A 140 -4.29 7.91 12.28
N ILE A 141 -4.52 8.92 11.43
CA ILE A 141 -3.58 9.28 10.37
C ILE A 141 -2.32 9.91 10.97
N VAL A 142 -1.17 9.38 10.56
CA VAL A 142 0.15 9.83 10.96
C VAL A 142 1.11 9.82 9.77
N GLN A 143 2.13 10.66 9.86
CA GLN A 143 3.32 10.54 9.03
C GLN A 143 4.40 9.79 9.83
N LEU A 144 4.95 8.73 9.25
CA LEU A 144 6.04 7.96 9.85
C LEU A 144 7.32 8.21 9.09
N GLU A 145 8.37 8.60 9.80
CA GLU A 145 9.74 8.69 9.32
C GLU A 145 10.54 7.49 9.85
N PHE A 146 11.09 6.68 8.94
CA PHE A 146 11.86 5.51 9.31
C PHE A 146 13.35 5.85 9.38
N VAL A 147 13.97 5.56 10.52
CA VAL A 147 15.37 5.90 10.83
C VAL A 147 16.11 4.68 11.40
N ARG A 148 17.44 4.80 11.59
CA ARG A 148 18.28 3.80 12.29
C ARG A 148 19.24 4.49 13.24
N ASP A 149 19.69 3.77 14.26
CA ASP A 149 20.64 4.27 15.26
C ASP A 149 22.01 4.66 14.69
N ASP A 150 22.45 4.01 13.60
CA ASP A 150 23.71 4.30 12.93
C ASP A 150 23.67 5.59 12.08
N ALA A 151 22.46 6.07 11.75
CA ALA A 151 22.22 7.31 11.03
C ALA A 151 20.89 7.95 11.47
N PRO A 152 20.78 8.46 12.72
CA PRO A 152 19.51 8.89 13.31
C PRO A 152 18.90 10.13 12.65
N ASP A 153 19.74 10.93 11.97
CA ASP A 153 19.32 12.12 11.22
C ASP A 153 18.95 11.79 9.76
N LYS A 154 19.23 10.57 9.28
CA LYS A 154 18.88 10.14 7.93
C LYS A 154 17.53 9.44 7.94
N VAL A 155 16.52 10.10 7.39
CA VAL A 155 15.23 9.46 7.08
C VAL A 155 15.41 8.54 5.87
N LEU A 156 15.20 7.25 6.08
CA LEU A 156 15.33 6.20 5.06
C LEU A 156 14.09 6.14 4.16
N ALA A 157 12.93 6.35 4.76
CA ALA A 157 11.64 6.40 4.09
C ALA A 157 10.64 7.19 4.93
N THR A 158 9.62 7.70 4.26
CA THR A 158 8.48 8.39 4.87
C THR A 158 7.19 7.78 4.35
N CYS A 159 6.24 7.49 5.25
CA CYS A 159 4.92 6.98 4.88
C CYS A 159 3.82 7.81 5.52
N ILE A 160 2.71 8.01 4.78
CA ILE A 160 1.44 8.45 5.37
C ILE A 160 0.60 7.20 5.60
N THR A 161 0.22 6.95 6.86
CA THR A 161 -0.42 5.69 7.27
C THR A 161 -1.36 5.89 8.45
N TYR A 162 -1.99 4.80 8.89
CA TYR A 162 -2.81 4.70 10.08
C TYR A 162 -2.04 4.00 11.20
N VAL A 163 -2.18 4.47 12.44
CA VAL A 163 -1.64 3.73 13.59
C VAL A 163 -2.28 2.34 13.68
N GLY A 164 -1.46 1.29 13.75
CA GLY A 164 -1.90 -0.10 13.67
C GLY A 164 -1.72 -0.76 12.31
N PHE A 165 -1.49 0.04 11.26
CA PHE A 165 -1.19 -0.45 9.90
C PHE A 165 0.32 -0.40 9.64
N VAL A 166 0.93 -1.57 9.43
CA VAL A 166 2.36 -1.76 9.19
C VAL A 166 2.69 -1.97 7.71
N GLY A 167 1.71 -2.20 6.84
CA GLY A 167 1.92 -2.16 5.38
C GLY A 167 2.21 -0.76 4.86
N VAL A 168 2.38 -0.63 3.53
CA VAL A 168 2.50 0.68 2.85
C VAL A 168 1.38 0.85 1.84
N LEU A 169 0.62 1.94 2.01
CA LEU A 169 -0.33 2.44 1.00
C LEU A 169 0.23 3.64 0.27
N THR A 170 0.93 4.53 0.99
CA THR A 170 1.55 5.75 0.46
C THR A 170 2.91 5.88 1.12
N GLY A 171 3.97 5.77 0.32
CA GLY A 171 5.33 5.74 0.83
C GLY A 171 6.30 6.42 -0.12
N VAL A 172 7.35 7.00 0.44
CA VAL A 172 8.44 7.66 -0.29
C VAL A 172 9.75 7.22 0.33
N ARG A 173 10.70 6.86 -0.50
CA ARG A 173 12.11 6.74 -0.15
C ARG A 173 12.95 7.43 -1.23
N GLU A 174 14.26 7.41 -1.06
CA GLU A 174 15.17 7.93 -2.08
C GLU A 174 14.88 7.28 -3.44
N ASN A 175 14.67 8.12 -4.46
CA ASN A 175 14.39 7.77 -5.86
C ASN A 175 13.13 6.92 -6.11
N LEU A 176 12.22 6.77 -5.14
CA LEU A 176 10.96 6.08 -5.37
C LEU A 176 9.86 6.58 -4.45
N SER A 177 8.72 6.92 -5.03
CA SER A 177 7.45 7.09 -4.32
C SER A 177 6.42 6.12 -4.85
N VAL A 178 5.58 5.59 -3.95
CA VAL A 178 4.58 4.57 -4.26
C VAL A 178 3.23 4.98 -3.71
N SER A 179 2.18 4.63 -4.43
CA SER A 179 0.83 4.69 -3.91
C SER A 179 -0.05 3.55 -4.44
N LEU A 180 -1.05 3.16 -3.65
CA LEU A 180 -1.98 2.07 -3.94
C LEU A 180 -3.42 2.60 -4.04
N ASN A 181 -4.10 2.33 -5.15
CA ASN A 181 -5.54 2.52 -5.26
C ASN A 181 -6.25 1.16 -5.31
N PHE A 182 -7.43 1.08 -4.70
CA PHE A 182 -8.29 -0.10 -4.78
C PHE A 182 -8.72 -0.39 -6.22
N ARG A 183 -8.69 -1.66 -6.63
CA ARG A 183 -9.23 -2.15 -7.88
C ARG A 183 -10.29 -3.22 -7.60
N ALA A 184 -11.54 -2.91 -7.91
CA ALA A 184 -12.68 -3.79 -7.65
C ALA A 184 -12.85 -4.93 -8.66
N VAL A 185 -12.14 -4.86 -9.78
CA VAL A 185 -12.23 -5.80 -10.91
C VAL A 185 -10.98 -6.66 -11.00
N HIS A 186 -11.16 -7.90 -11.42
CA HIS A 186 -10.07 -8.84 -11.70
C HIS A 186 -10.47 -9.78 -12.84
N ASP A 187 -9.49 -10.46 -13.43
CA ASP A 187 -9.74 -11.43 -14.50
C ASP A 187 -10.58 -12.62 -13.98
N SER A 188 -11.87 -12.60 -14.33
CA SER A 188 -12.83 -13.64 -13.92
C SER A 188 -12.44 -15.05 -14.40
N ARG A 189 -11.62 -15.18 -15.45
CA ARG A 189 -11.10 -16.48 -15.92
C ARG A 189 -10.18 -17.13 -14.89
N ARG A 190 -9.59 -16.34 -13.99
CA ARG A 190 -8.67 -16.78 -12.92
C ARG A 190 -9.31 -16.76 -11.52
N ASN A 191 -10.64 -16.66 -11.44
CA ASN A 191 -11.40 -16.56 -10.18
C ASN A 191 -10.90 -17.51 -9.07
N VAL A 192 -10.75 -18.80 -9.38
CA VAL A 192 -10.34 -19.80 -8.37
C VAL A 192 -8.97 -19.47 -7.80
N GLY A 193 -7.98 -19.18 -8.66
CA GLY A 193 -6.64 -18.80 -8.23
C GLY A 193 -6.62 -17.49 -7.47
N PHE A 194 -7.38 -16.49 -7.94
CA PHE A 194 -7.49 -15.19 -7.30
C PHE A 194 -8.05 -15.27 -5.87
N TYR A 195 -9.22 -15.90 -5.69
CA TYR A 195 -9.83 -16.03 -4.36
C TYR A 195 -9.06 -16.97 -3.44
N PHE A 196 -8.41 -18.01 -3.99
CA PHE A 196 -7.52 -18.85 -3.21
C PHE A 196 -6.31 -18.05 -2.72
N ASN A 197 -5.71 -17.20 -3.56
CA ASN A 197 -4.65 -16.31 -3.15
C ASN A 197 -5.10 -15.34 -2.06
N TYR A 198 -6.27 -14.72 -2.23
CA TYR A 198 -6.87 -13.84 -1.23
C TYR A 198 -7.02 -14.55 0.13
N PHE A 199 -7.54 -15.78 0.14
CA PHE A 199 -7.63 -16.62 1.33
C PHE A 199 -6.26 -16.89 1.97
N LEU A 200 -5.23 -17.21 1.16
CA LEU A 200 -3.88 -17.41 1.66
C LEU A 200 -3.27 -16.12 2.24
N VAL A 201 -3.57 -14.94 1.68
CA VAL A 201 -3.15 -13.65 2.23
C VAL A 201 -3.80 -13.42 3.61
N LEU A 202 -5.10 -13.69 3.76
CA LEU A 202 -5.78 -13.61 5.06
C LEU A 202 -5.13 -14.51 6.12
N LEU A 203 -4.68 -15.71 5.74
CA LEU A 203 -3.99 -16.63 6.65
C LEU A 203 -2.51 -16.27 6.91
N GLY A 204 -1.99 -15.20 6.30
CA GLY A 204 -0.57 -14.84 6.35
C GLY A 204 0.33 -15.89 5.70
N LEU A 205 -0.18 -16.63 4.72
CA LEU A 205 0.55 -17.63 3.93
C LEU A 205 1.03 -17.07 2.57
N ARG A 206 0.49 -15.92 2.16
CA ARG A 206 0.89 -15.16 0.97
C ARG A 206 1.06 -13.69 1.34
N GLN A 207 1.93 -13.01 0.62
CA GLN A 207 2.19 -11.58 0.79
C GLN A 207 1.00 -10.76 0.31
N SER A 208 0.58 -9.75 1.09
CA SER A 208 -0.37 -8.75 0.63
C SER A 208 0.32 -7.72 -0.29
N VAL A 209 -0.44 -7.03 -1.12
CA VAL A 209 0.10 -5.94 -1.96
C VAL A 209 0.71 -4.82 -1.09
N THR A 210 0.10 -4.54 0.06
CA THR A 210 0.58 -3.54 1.02
C THR A 210 1.91 -3.93 1.67
N SER A 211 2.14 -5.23 1.89
CA SER A 211 3.42 -5.78 2.34
C SER A 211 4.47 -5.78 1.22
N LEU A 212 4.07 -6.05 -0.03
CA LEU A 212 4.95 -5.92 -1.19
C LEU A 212 5.45 -4.47 -1.37
N LEU A 213 4.54 -3.49 -1.29
CA LEU A 213 4.92 -2.07 -1.33
C LEU A 213 5.81 -1.68 -0.15
N ARG A 214 5.57 -2.25 1.04
CA ARG A 214 6.46 -2.07 2.18
C ARG A 214 7.87 -2.56 1.87
N GLN A 215 8.03 -3.73 1.28
CA GLN A 215 9.32 -4.28 0.87
C GLN A 215 10.04 -3.38 -0.15
N CYS A 216 9.30 -2.75 -1.06
CA CYS A 216 9.87 -1.81 -2.03
C CYS A 216 10.30 -0.46 -1.42
N VAL A 217 9.79 -0.08 -0.23
CA VAL A 217 10.01 1.24 0.38
C VAL A 217 10.90 1.17 1.62
N LEU A 218 10.71 0.18 2.50
CA LEU A 218 11.38 0.07 3.78
C LEU A 218 12.51 -0.95 3.76
N PRO A 219 13.68 -0.64 4.36
CA PRO A 219 14.75 -1.61 4.50
C PRO A 219 14.37 -2.67 5.54
N GLY A 220 13.97 -3.85 5.05
CA GLY A 220 13.64 -5.01 5.86
C GLY A 220 14.79 -6.02 5.95
N VAL A 221 14.64 -6.98 6.87
CA VAL A 221 15.41 -8.23 6.77
C VAL A 221 14.89 -8.96 5.53
N GLN A 222 15.78 -9.39 4.62
CA GLN A 222 15.37 -10.25 3.51
C GLN A 222 14.72 -11.50 4.11
N ALA A 223 13.39 -11.51 4.18
CA ALA A 223 12.66 -12.74 4.36
C ALA A 223 13.05 -13.61 3.16
N GLY A 224 13.28 -14.90 3.36
CA GLY A 224 13.59 -15.87 2.29
C GLY A 224 12.41 -16.08 1.32
N GLY A 225 11.66 -15.03 1.01
CA GLY A 225 10.60 -14.95 0.03
C GLY A 225 11.18 -14.95 -1.38
N SER A 226 10.34 -15.40 -2.31
CA SER A 226 10.70 -15.72 -3.69
C SER A 226 10.86 -14.51 -4.62
N THR A 227 10.86 -13.29 -4.11
CA THR A 227 10.95 -12.06 -4.92
C THR A 227 12.33 -11.42 -4.78
N GLY A 228 12.90 -10.95 -5.88
CA GLY A 228 14.19 -10.24 -5.90
C GLY A 228 14.07 -8.79 -5.41
N LEU A 229 12.84 -8.30 -5.23
CA LEU A 229 12.55 -6.93 -4.83
C LEU A 229 12.99 -6.60 -3.41
N SER A 230 13.43 -5.35 -3.24
CA SER A 230 13.81 -4.78 -1.95
C SER A 230 13.68 -3.25 -1.97
N ASN A 231 14.04 -2.61 -0.88
CA ASN A 231 14.03 -1.15 -0.77
C ASN A 231 15.12 -0.48 -1.61
N THR A 232 16.03 -1.24 -2.22
CA THR A 232 17.01 -0.71 -3.18
C THR A 232 16.57 -0.89 -4.62
N SER A 233 15.46 -1.61 -4.87
CA SER A 233 15.05 -1.92 -6.23
C SER A 233 14.73 -0.67 -7.05
N THR A 234 15.19 -0.65 -8.28
CA THR A 234 14.86 0.43 -9.21
C THR A 234 13.40 0.36 -9.66
N LEU A 235 12.89 1.44 -10.26
CA LEU A 235 11.56 1.39 -10.86
C LEU A 235 11.51 0.32 -11.96
N GLU A 236 12.57 0.16 -12.73
CA GLU A 236 12.71 -0.83 -13.79
C GLU A 236 12.58 -2.27 -13.26
N GLU A 237 13.30 -2.63 -12.19
CA GLU A 237 13.19 -3.94 -11.55
C GLU A 237 11.76 -4.22 -11.05
N ILE A 238 11.10 -3.21 -10.48
CA ILE A 238 9.71 -3.32 -10.03
C ILE A 238 8.79 -3.63 -11.23
N LEU A 239 8.98 -2.97 -12.37
CA LEU A 239 8.18 -3.20 -13.57
C LEU A 239 8.46 -4.54 -14.26
N GLU A 240 9.63 -5.13 -14.02
CA GLU A 240 9.98 -6.46 -14.51
C GLU A 240 9.42 -7.57 -13.62
N GLU A 241 9.51 -7.43 -12.29
CA GLU A 241 9.11 -8.50 -11.36
C GLU A 241 7.62 -8.46 -10.99
N VAL A 242 7.09 -7.28 -10.61
CA VAL A 242 5.75 -7.17 -10.03
C VAL A 242 4.64 -7.77 -10.90
N PRO A 243 4.59 -7.56 -12.23
CA PRO A 243 3.49 -8.06 -13.05
C PRO A 243 3.21 -9.56 -12.88
N CYS A 244 4.27 -10.36 -12.73
CA CYS A 244 4.21 -11.83 -12.64
C CYS A 244 3.91 -12.34 -11.23
N LEU A 245 3.96 -11.48 -10.20
CA LEU A 245 3.73 -11.90 -8.82
C LEU A 245 2.26 -12.23 -8.59
N ARG A 246 2.01 -13.25 -7.75
CA ARG A 246 0.67 -13.59 -7.26
C ARG A 246 0.21 -12.60 -6.21
N THR A 247 -0.70 -11.70 -6.59
CA THR A 247 -1.22 -10.67 -5.69
C THR A 247 -2.74 -10.55 -5.77
N THR A 248 -3.34 -9.74 -4.90
CA THR A 248 -4.69 -9.20 -5.14
C THR A 248 -4.65 -8.16 -6.26
N ALA A 249 -5.81 -7.83 -6.80
CA ALA A 249 -5.95 -6.79 -7.82
C ALA A 249 -5.84 -5.41 -7.17
N ALA A 250 -5.07 -4.52 -7.78
CA ALA A 250 -4.85 -3.16 -7.29
C ALA A 250 -4.37 -2.27 -8.43
N TYR A 251 -4.49 -0.94 -8.28
CA TYR A 251 -3.68 -0.04 -9.08
C TYR A 251 -2.46 0.40 -8.27
N LEU A 252 -1.28 0.16 -8.81
CA LEU A 252 -0.01 0.53 -8.21
C LEU A 252 0.57 1.71 -8.98
N ILE A 253 0.83 2.80 -8.28
CA ILE A 253 1.38 4.00 -8.88
C ILE A 253 2.80 4.19 -8.34
N PHE A 254 3.76 4.33 -9.24
CA PHE A 254 5.17 4.48 -8.90
C PHE A 254 5.74 5.74 -9.56
N CYS A 255 6.64 6.44 -8.87
CA CYS A 255 7.35 7.59 -9.43
C CYS A 255 8.79 7.64 -8.94
N ASP A 256 9.72 7.80 -9.87
CA ASP A 256 11.17 7.87 -9.64
C ASP A 256 11.72 9.32 -9.62
N GLY A 257 10.83 10.30 -9.62
CA GLY A 257 11.17 11.72 -9.73
C GLY A 257 11.38 12.22 -11.16
N ARG A 258 11.38 11.34 -12.16
CA ARG A 258 11.50 11.67 -13.60
C ARG A 258 10.30 11.25 -14.42
N SER A 259 9.66 10.16 -14.03
CA SER A 259 8.52 9.53 -14.67
C SER A 259 7.54 9.01 -13.62
N ILE A 260 6.30 8.81 -14.05
CA ILE A 260 5.20 8.27 -13.26
C ILE A 260 4.66 7.05 -14.00
N VAL A 261 4.37 5.98 -13.26
CA VAL A 261 3.82 4.74 -13.79
C VAL A 261 2.53 4.44 -13.07
N ALA A 262 1.49 4.06 -13.82
CA ALA A 262 0.30 3.43 -13.26
C ALA A 262 0.22 1.99 -13.79
N MET A 263 0.12 1.04 -12.86
CA MET A 263 0.02 -0.39 -13.12
C MET A 263 -1.33 -0.90 -12.64
N GLU A 264 -2.13 -1.43 -13.56
CA GLU A 264 -3.32 -2.22 -13.31
C GLU A 264 -2.90 -3.66 -13.01
N LYS A 265 -2.71 -3.96 -11.72
CA LYS A 265 -2.29 -5.27 -11.25
C LYS A 265 -3.50 -6.20 -11.13
N ASP A 266 -3.35 -7.43 -11.59
CA ASP A 266 -4.30 -8.53 -11.40
C ASP A 266 -3.63 -9.70 -10.66
N TYR A 267 -4.20 -10.91 -10.64
CA TYR A 267 -3.65 -12.06 -9.93
C TYR A 267 -2.20 -12.37 -10.34
N GLU A 268 -1.91 -12.54 -11.63
CA GLU A 268 -0.59 -12.96 -12.17
C GLU A 268 -0.22 -12.18 -13.46
N THR A 269 -0.96 -11.11 -13.72
CA THR A 269 -0.75 -10.24 -14.88
C THR A 269 -0.78 -8.80 -14.41
N ALA A 270 -0.26 -7.91 -15.24
CA ALA A 270 -0.48 -6.49 -15.10
C ALA A 270 -0.41 -5.79 -16.45
N PHE A 271 -1.16 -4.70 -16.57
CA PHE A 271 -0.98 -3.70 -17.61
C PHE A 271 -0.40 -2.46 -16.95
N TRP A 272 0.59 -1.83 -17.56
CA TRP A 272 1.10 -0.58 -17.03
C TRP A 272 1.41 0.41 -18.13
N ARG A 273 1.31 1.68 -17.76
CA ARG A 273 1.69 2.82 -18.58
C ARG A 273 2.68 3.72 -17.86
N ARG A 274 3.64 4.26 -18.60
CA ARG A 274 4.64 5.19 -18.08
C ARG A 274 4.50 6.52 -18.79
N GLU A 275 4.47 7.59 -18.00
CA GLU A 275 4.41 8.95 -18.50
C GLU A 275 5.52 9.81 -17.91
N SER A 276 5.93 10.82 -18.66
CA SER A 276 6.95 11.77 -18.23
C SER A 276 6.37 13.16 -17.94
N SER A 277 5.13 13.46 -18.30
CA SER A 277 4.54 14.79 -18.15
C SER A 277 3.40 14.81 -17.14
N PHE A 278 2.36 14.02 -17.37
CA PHE A 278 1.16 13.97 -16.55
C PHE A 278 0.56 12.57 -16.61
N LEU A 279 0.10 12.08 -15.46
CA LEU A 279 -0.66 10.85 -15.35
C LEU A 279 -1.64 10.97 -14.20
N ILE A 280 -2.84 10.42 -14.38
CA ILE A 280 -3.82 10.26 -13.30
C ILE A 280 -4.36 8.83 -13.31
N LYS A 281 -4.67 8.29 -12.14
CA LYS A 281 -5.33 7.00 -11.98
C LYS A 281 -6.27 7.07 -10.79
N THR A 282 -7.51 6.65 -10.99
CA THR A 282 -8.50 6.52 -9.91
C THR A 282 -8.74 5.05 -9.59
N ASN A 283 -9.99 4.59 -9.52
CA ASN A 283 -10.35 3.20 -9.18
C ASN A 283 -10.96 2.40 -10.34
N HIS A 284 -10.76 2.84 -11.59
CA HIS A 284 -11.28 2.16 -12.78
C HIS A 284 -10.15 1.83 -13.77
N ASP A 285 -10.32 0.73 -14.50
CA ASP A 285 -9.43 0.34 -15.59
C ASP A 285 -9.54 1.40 -16.70
N GLU A 286 -8.44 1.71 -17.36
CA GLU A 286 -8.51 2.56 -18.54
C GLU A 286 -8.97 1.76 -19.75
N ASP A 287 -9.79 2.39 -20.59
CA ASP A 287 -10.32 1.76 -21.79
C ASP A 287 -9.18 1.59 -22.81
N THR A 288 -8.85 0.35 -23.17
CA THR A 288 -7.68 0.07 -24.02
C THR A 288 -7.79 0.76 -25.39
N ALA A 289 -9.02 1.00 -25.86
CA ALA A 289 -9.30 1.67 -27.12
C ALA A 289 -9.01 3.17 -27.09
N SER A 290 -9.37 3.88 -26.02
CA SER A 290 -9.12 5.33 -25.91
C SER A 290 -7.63 5.65 -25.77
N VAL A 291 -6.88 4.78 -25.09
CA VAL A 291 -5.42 4.92 -24.94
C VAL A 291 -4.69 4.72 -26.28
N MET A 292 -5.16 3.81 -27.13
CA MET A 292 -4.60 3.62 -28.48
C MET A 292 -4.89 4.82 -29.39
N ASP A 293 -6.11 5.38 -29.34
CA ASP A 293 -6.49 6.54 -30.14
C ASP A 293 -5.73 7.83 -29.71
N GLU A 294 -5.51 8.04 -28.40
CA GLU A 294 -4.69 9.16 -27.90
C GLU A 294 -3.21 9.01 -28.25
N ALA A 295 -2.66 7.79 -28.17
CA ALA A 295 -1.27 7.50 -28.54
C ALA A 295 -1.01 7.73 -30.03
N ILE A 296 -1.98 7.39 -30.90
CA ILE A 296 -1.92 7.63 -32.35
C ILE A 296 -2.05 9.12 -32.66
N ALA A 297 -2.87 9.87 -31.92
CA ALA A 297 -3.07 11.30 -32.13
C ALA A 297 -1.86 12.17 -31.69
N ASN A 298 -1.09 11.72 -30.69
CA ASN A 298 0.00 12.49 -30.07
C ASN A 298 1.41 12.02 -30.47
N ASP A 299 1.65 11.65 -31.74
CA ASP A 299 2.95 11.16 -32.25
C ASP A 299 4.12 12.17 -32.14
N ARG A 300 4.56 12.36 -30.89
CA ARG A 300 5.84 12.84 -30.38
C ARG A 300 6.09 12.15 -29.05
N GLY A 301 6.30 10.82 -29.09
CA GLY A 301 6.98 10.09 -28.02
C GLY A 301 6.13 9.33 -27.00
N TYR A 302 5.00 8.73 -27.41
CA TYR A 302 4.26 7.81 -26.55
C TYR A 302 5.02 6.47 -26.43
N THR A 303 5.81 6.29 -25.37
CA THR A 303 6.45 5.00 -25.06
C THR A 303 5.76 4.34 -23.86
N GLY A 304 4.87 3.39 -24.12
CA GLY A 304 4.74 2.27 -23.18
C GLY A 304 3.36 1.94 -22.66
N LEU A 305 2.47 1.43 -23.53
CA LEU A 305 1.55 0.38 -23.09
C LEU A 305 2.29 -0.95 -23.25
N ARG A 306 2.65 -1.61 -22.14
CA ARG A 306 3.20 -2.98 -22.17
C ARG A 306 2.23 -3.94 -21.49
N VAL A 307 1.86 -4.98 -22.24
CA VAL A 307 1.10 -6.13 -21.74
C VAL A 307 2.10 -7.19 -21.30
N ALA A 308 2.13 -7.52 -20.01
CA ALA A 308 2.83 -8.71 -19.55
C ALA A 308 1.83 -9.88 -19.56
N ASP A 309 1.72 -10.57 -20.69
CA ASP A 309 0.98 -11.84 -20.76
C ASP A 309 1.72 -12.92 -19.98
N ALA A 310 0.94 -13.85 -19.42
CA ALA A 310 1.38 -14.93 -18.55
C ALA A 310 2.75 -15.49 -18.93
N CYS A 311 3.72 -15.39 -18.03
CA CYS A 311 5.03 -15.98 -18.20
C CYS A 311 4.87 -17.51 -18.33
N LEU A 312 4.85 -18.00 -19.57
CA LEU A 312 4.97 -19.42 -19.91
C LEU A 312 6.37 -19.89 -19.51
N VAL A 313 6.55 -20.18 -18.22
CA VAL A 313 7.71 -20.93 -17.78
C VAL A 313 7.40 -22.40 -18.08
N PHE A 314 7.94 -22.89 -19.19
CA PHE A 314 8.19 -24.31 -19.39
C PHE A 314 9.04 -24.80 -18.21
N GLN A 315 8.43 -25.54 -17.27
CA GLN A 315 9.18 -26.52 -16.49
C GLN A 315 9.28 -27.78 -17.33
N VAL A 316 10.51 -28.11 -17.73
CA VAL A 316 10.89 -29.46 -18.21
C VAL A 316 10.81 -30.42 -17.04
#